data_AF-A0A7Z9ZHV1-F1
#
_entry.id   AF-A0A7Z9ZHV1-F1
#
_cell.length_a   1.000
_cell.length_b   1.000
_cell.length_c   1.000
_cell.angle_alpha   90.00
_cell.angle_beta   90.00
_cell.angle_gamma   90.00
#
_symmetry.space_group_name_H-M   'P 1'
#
loop_
_entity.id
_entity.type
_entity.pdbx_description
1 polymer ?
#
loop_
_entity_poly.entity_id
_entity_poly.type
_entity_poly.pdbx_seq_one_letter_code
_entity_poly.pdbx_strand_id
1 'polypeptide(L)'
;MADVPFRWGWVAILALALQLFLVYLPTESQGGLLDPRSWLLTLSYLLLFLVVWGNRRLSGMVIVGLGLLMNFVVIMANGGFMPITPEVLRRAGHADLAPRLESGALVSGTKDIVLTREETRLWILSDIFVIPSPLPLASAFSPGDLFIALGIFVLLQEAMGAGLFKRI
;
A
#
# COMPACT_ATOMS: atom_id res chain seq x y z
N MET A 1 -20.41 -6.33 28.09
CA MET A 1 -20.26 -5.34 27.00
C MET A 1 -18.83 -5.39 26.51
N ALA A 2 -18.58 -6.01 25.37
CA ALA A 2 -17.32 -5.88 24.65
C ALA A 2 -17.65 -5.80 23.16
N ASP A 3 -18.34 -4.72 22.78
CA ASP A 3 -18.16 -4.21 21.43
C ASP A 3 -16.69 -3.85 21.35
N VAL A 4 -15.90 -4.55 20.55
CA VAL A 4 -14.53 -4.11 20.32
C VAL A 4 -14.65 -2.85 19.47
N PRO A 5 -14.58 -1.65 20.06
CA PRO A 5 -14.89 -0.45 19.31
C PRO A 5 -13.68 -0.20 18.43
N PHE A 6 -13.82 -0.48 17.14
CA PHE A 6 -12.80 -0.13 16.17
C PHE A 6 -12.60 1.39 16.21
N ARG A 7 -11.44 1.81 16.71
CA ARG A 7 -11.16 3.23 16.94
C ARG A 7 -10.71 3.86 15.64
N TRP A 8 -11.23 5.05 15.35
CA TRP A 8 -10.74 5.91 14.26
C TRP A 8 -10.85 5.31 12.86
N GLY A 9 -11.89 4.50 12.58
CA GLY A 9 -12.08 3.95 11.22
C GLY A 9 -12.26 5.00 10.13
N TRP A 10 -12.82 6.16 10.46
CA TRP A 10 -12.89 7.30 9.54
C TRP A 10 -11.49 7.86 9.18
N VAL A 11 -10.50 7.75 10.08
CA VAL A 11 -9.11 8.16 9.81
C VAL A 11 -8.46 7.20 8.81
N ALA A 12 -8.75 5.90 8.92
CA ALA A 12 -8.29 4.92 7.93
C ALA A 12 -8.89 5.22 6.54
N ILE A 13 -10.19 5.51 6.48
CA ILE A 13 -10.85 5.92 5.23
C ILE A 13 -10.22 7.19 4.65
N LEU A 14 -9.96 8.19 5.50
CA LEU A 14 -9.31 9.44 5.08
C LEU A 14 -7.90 9.19 4.55
N ALA A 15 -7.11 8.34 5.21
CA ALA A 15 -5.76 8.00 4.76
C ALA A 15 -5.76 7.26 3.43
N LEU A 16 -6.70 6.33 3.22
CA LEU A 16 -6.88 5.62 1.95
C LEU A 16 -7.36 6.57 0.84
N ALA A 17 -8.29 7.48 1.15
CA ALA A 17 -8.75 8.49 0.22
C ALA A 17 -7.60 9.42 -0.21
N LEU A 18 -6.73 9.80 0.73
CA LEU A 18 -5.53 10.59 0.44
C LEU A 18 -4.58 9.84 -0.50
N GLN A 19 -4.36 8.54 -0.27
CA GLN A 19 -3.54 7.71 -1.16
C GLN A 19 -4.15 7.61 -2.56
N LEU A 20 -5.46 7.37 -2.67
CA LEU A 20 -6.15 7.33 -3.97
C LEU A 20 -6.07 8.67 -4.69
N PHE A 21 -6.27 9.78 -3.96
CA PHE A 21 -6.17 11.12 -4.54
C PHE A 21 -4.78 11.39 -5.11
N LEU A 22 -3.71 11.00 -4.41
CA LEU A 22 -2.33 11.11 -4.90
C LEU A 22 -2.09 10.30 -6.18
N VAL A 23 -2.65 9.09 -6.24
CA VAL A 23 -2.53 8.16 -7.37
C VAL A 23 -3.16 8.75 -8.64
N TYR A 24 -4.33 9.40 -8.52
CA TYR A 24 -5.05 9.94 -9.67
C TYR A 24 -4.68 11.38 -10.03
N LEU A 25 -3.78 12.03 -9.30
CA LEU A 25 -3.29 13.37 -9.67
C LEU A 25 -2.24 13.25 -10.78
N PRO A 26 -2.46 13.77 -11.99
CA PRO A 26 -1.42 13.83 -13.01
C PRO A 26 -0.40 14.91 -12.64
N THR A 27 0.89 14.57 -12.51
CA THR A 27 1.96 15.55 -12.36
C THR A 27 3.26 15.01 -12.92
N GLU A 28 3.95 15.87 -13.65
CA GLU A 28 5.31 15.73 -14.18
C GLU A 28 6.36 15.87 -13.06
N SER A 29 6.26 15.07 -12.00
CA SER A 29 7.28 15.07 -10.93
C SER A 29 8.37 14.04 -11.24
N GLN A 30 9.63 14.40 -10.99
CA GLN A 30 10.80 13.50 -11.08
C GLN A 30 11.01 12.66 -9.79
N GLY A 31 10.07 12.70 -8.84
CA GLY A 31 10.14 11.96 -7.58
C GLY A 31 11.14 12.52 -6.56
N GLY A 32 11.34 11.79 -5.46
CA GLY A 32 12.29 12.13 -4.38
C GLY A 32 11.67 12.54 -3.04
N LEU A 33 12.46 12.50 -1.96
CA LEU A 33 11.98 12.73 -0.59
C LEU A 33 11.49 14.16 -0.33
N LEU A 34 11.90 15.12 -1.15
CA LEU A 34 11.47 16.51 -1.06
C LEU A 34 10.22 16.79 -1.91
N ASP A 35 9.75 15.81 -2.68
CA ASP A 35 8.50 15.93 -3.44
C ASP A 35 7.31 16.02 -2.47
N PRO A 36 6.44 17.05 -2.57
CA PRO A 36 5.19 17.13 -1.80
C PRO A 36 4.37 15.82 -1.79
N ARG A 37 4.43 15.03 -2.87
CA ARG A 37 3.77 13.71 -2.95
C ARG A 37 4.33 12.71 -1.95
N SER A 38 5.66 12.64 -1.84
CA SER A 38 6.33 11.82 -0.84
C SER A 38 5.88 12.21 0.57
N TRP A 39 5.83 13.51 0.87
CA TRP A 39 5.34 14.00 2.17
C TRP A 39 3.88 13.63 2.44
N LEU A 40 2.99 13.78 1.46
CA LEU A 40 1.59 13.36 1.63
C LEU A 40 1.46 11.84 1.76
N LEU A 41 2.27 11.06 1.04
CA LEU A 41 2.29 9.60 1.17
C LEU A 41 2.78 9.21 2.55
N THR A 42 3.89 9.77 3.03
CA THR A 42 4.38 9.60 4.40
C THR A 42 3.30 9.96 5.42
N LEU A 43 2.61 11.10 5.26
CA LEU A 43 1.52 11.50 6.14
C LEU A 43 0.38 10.47 6.16
N SER A 44 0.00 9.93 5.00
CA SER A 44 -1.02 8.88 4.92
C SER A 44 -0.62 7.63 5.72
N TYR A 45 0.63 7.21 5.65
CA TYR A 45 1.15 6.09 6.43
C TYR A 45 1.18 6.39 7.93
N LEU A 46 1.57 7.60 8.34
CA LEU A 46 1.54 8.01 9.75
C LEU A 46 0.11 7.98 10.32
N LEU A 47 -0.89 8.42 9.56
CA LEU A 47 -2.30 8.33 9.94
C LEU A 47 -2.74 6.86 10.09
N LEU A 48 -2.33 5.98 9.17
CA LEU A 48 -2.62 4.55 9.27
C LEU A 48 -1.93 3.91 10.50
N PHE A 49 -0.68 4.26 10.79
CA PHE A 49 0.00 3.79 12.00
C PHE A 49 -0.68 4.28 13.28
N LEU A 50 -1.24 5.49 13.28
CA LEU A 50 -2.06 5.98 14.40
C LEU A 50 -3.28 5.07 14.62
N VAL A 51 -3.99 4.71 13.55
CA VAL A 51 -5.13 3.78 13.61
C VAL A 51 -4.69 2.40 14.12
N VAL A 52 -3.59 1.87 13.59
CA VAL A 52 -3.01 0.59 14.03
C VAL A 52 -2.71 0.64 15.52
N TRP A 53 -2.05 1.69 16.00
CA TRP A 53 -1.70 1.86 17.40
C TRP A 53 -2.94 1.92 18.30
N GLY A 54 -3.96 2.65 17.88
CA GLY A 54 -5.25 2.73 18.58
C GLY A 54 -5.98 1.40 18.69
N ASN A 55 -5.71 0.47 17.77
CA ASN A 55 -6.37 -0.82 17.65
C ASN A 55 -5.43 -2.02 17.86
N ARG A 56 -4.21 -1.81 18.37
CA ARG A 56 -3.14 -2.83 18.52
C ARG A 56 -3.49 -4.04 19.41
N ARG A 57 -4.62 -3.98 20.12
CA ARG A 57 -5.14 -5.11 20.92
C ARG A 57 -5.83 -6.17 20.06
N LEU A 58 -6.18 -5.83 18.82
CA LEU A 58 -6.73 -6.75 17.83
C LEU A 58 -5.58 -7.44 17.11
N SER A 59 -5.61 -8.77 17.04
CA SER A 59 -4.50 -9.54 16.46
C SER A 59 -4.35 -9.22 14.98
N GLY A 60 -5.49 -9.12 14.27
CA GLY A 60 -5.48 -8.74 12.85
C GLY A 60 -4.89 -7.34 12.61
N MET A 61 -5.05 -6.40 13.54
CA MET A 61 -4.47 -5.07 13.41
C MET A 61 -2.94 -5.05 13.52
N VAL A 62 -2.36 -5.94 14.35
CA VAL A 62 -0.90 -6.09 14.44
C VAL A 62 -0.34 -6.59 13.12
N ILE A 63 -1.03 -7.54 12.47
CA ILE A 63 -0.63 -8.07 11.15
C ILE A 63 -0.72 -6.97 10.08
N VAL A 64 -1.80 -6.17 10.07
CA VAL A 64 -1.93 -4.99 9.20
C VAL A 64 -0.76 -4.01 9.43
N GLY A 65 -0.44 -3.73 10.70
CA GLY A 65 0.66 -2.85 11.06
C GLY A 65 2.01 -3.32 10.54
N LEU A 66 2.26 -4.62 10.56
CA LEU A 66 3.49 -5.20 10.02
C LEU A 66 3.58 -5.02 8.50
N GLY A 67 2.49 -5.28 7.77
CA GLY A 67 2.46 -5.06 6.32
C GLY A 67 2.63 -3.58 5.94
N LEU A 68 2.00 -2.67 6.68
CA LEU A 68 2.19 -1.22 6.53
C LEU A 68 3.64 -0.81 6.79
N LEU A 69 4.28 -1.37 7.83
CA LEU A 69 5.67 -1.10 8.14
C LEU A 69 6.62 -1.55 7.03
N MET A 70 6.39 -2.75 6.49
CA MET A 70 7.18 -3.27 5.35
C MET A 70 7.09 -2.31 4.16
N ASN A 71 5.89 -1.93 3.75
CA ASN A 71 5.70 -0.99 2.65
C ASN A 71 6.32 0.37 2.94
N PHE A 72 6.13 0.90 4.15
CA PHE A 72 6.67 2.20 4.54
C PHE A 72 8.20 2.24 4.48
N VAL A 73 8.88 1.20 4.96
CA VAL A 73 10.34 1.12 4.93
C VAL A 73 10.85 1.07 3.48
N VAL A 74 10.20 0.32 2.60
CA VAL A 74 10.53 0.29 1.16
C VAL A 74 10.34 1.66 0.53
N ILE A 75 9.20 2.30 0.75
CA ILE A 75 8.87 3.62 0.22
C ILE A 75 9.94 4.65 0.64
N MET A 76 10.25 4.72 1.94
CA MET A 76 11.24 5.66 2.46
C MET A 76 12.66 5.37 1.95
N ALA A 77 13.02 4.09 1.80
CA ALA A 77 14.34 3.70 1.28
C ALA A 77 14.53 4.07 -0.20
N ASN A 78 13.45 4.21 -0.97
CA ASN A 78 13.46 4.47 -2.41
C ASN A 78 12.98 5.87 -2.78
N GLY A 79 13.22 6.85 -1.91
CA GLY A 79 12.95 8.24 -2.23
C GLY A 79 11.50 8.68 -2.02
N GLY A 80 10.71 7.91 -1.26
CA GLY A 80 9.34 8.27 -0.91
C GLY A 80 8.26 7.68 -1.82
N PHE A 81 8.62 6.71 -2.66
CA PHE A 81 7.70 6.06 -3.61
C PHE A 81 7.89 4.55 -3.61
N MET A 82 6.86 3.82 -4.03
CA MET A 82 6.91 2.35 -4.11
C MET A 82 7.62 1.94 -5.40
N PRO A 83 8.71 1.15 -5.36
CA PRO A 83 9.40 0.71 -6.57
C PRO A 83 8.60 -0.34 -7.32
N ILE A 84 8.50 -0.19 -8.63
CA ILE A 84 7.98 -1.20 -9.56
C ILE A 84 8.96 -1.38 -10.72
N THR A 85 9.20 -2.62 -11.11
CA THR A 85 10.08 -2.87 -12.27
C THR A 85 9.31 -2.72 -13.59
N PRO A 86 9.99 -2.33 -14.68
CA PRO A 86 9.36 -2.25 -16.02
C PRO A 86 8.67 -3.56 -16.44
N GLU A 87 9.28 -4.71 -16.08
CA GLU A 87 8.72 -6.03 -16.40
C GLU A 87 7.41 -6.30 -15.67
N VAL A 88 7.34 -5.95 -14.38
CA VAL A 88 6.12 -6.09 -13.57
C VAL A 88 5.04 -5.15 -14.09
N LEU A 89 5.39 -3.90 -14.37
CA LEU A 89 4.46 -2.90 -14.91
C LEU A 89 3.85 -3.35 -16.25
N ARG A 90 4.66 -3.91 -17.15
CA ARG A 90 4.18 -4.45 -18.43
C ARG A 90 3.19 -5.60 -18.23
N ARG A 91 3.47 -6.52 -17.30
CA ARG A 91 2.58 -7.65 -16.99
C ARG A 91 1.28 -7.22 -16.30
N ALA A 92 1.32 -6.14 -15.54
CA ALA A 92 0.14 -5.54 -14.87
C ALA A 92 -0.82 -4.82 -15.85
N GLY A 93 -0.55 -4.84 -17.16
CA GLY A 93 -1.43 -4.24 -18.17
C GLY A 93 -1.09 -2.79 -18.52
N HIS A 94 0.00 -2.24 -17.97
CA HIS A 94 0.51 -0.90 -18.31
C HIS A 94 1.58 -0.96 -19.41
N ALA A 95 1.42 -1.89 -20.37
CA ALA A 95 2.35 -2.13 -21.46
C ALA A 95 2.57 -0.89 -22.37
N ASP A 96 1.60 0.02 -22.44
CA ASP A 96 1.70 1.27 -23.21
C ASP A 96 2.56 2.34 -22.51
N LEU A 97 2.73 2.23 -21.18
CA LEU A 97 3.58 3.12 -20.38
C LEU A 97 5.02 2.62 -20.32
N ALA A 98 5.24 1.29 -20.42
CA ALA A 98 6.55 0.64 -20.31
C ALA A 98 7.64 1.11 -21.32
N PRO A 99 7.35 1.49 -22.58
CA PRO A 99 8.38 1.92 -23.53
C PRO A 99 8.84 3.37 -23.34
N ARG A 100 8.15 4.15 -22.49
CA ARG A 100 8.41 5.59 -22.28
C ARG A 100 9.02 5.91 -20.91
N LEU A 101 9.16 4.92 -20.03
CA LEU A 101 9.62 5.13 -18.66
C LEU A 101 11.10 4.79 -18.56
N GLU A 102 11.93 5.83 -18.68
CA GLU A 102 13.31 5.77 -18.18
C GLU A 102 13.28 5.47 -16.67
N SER A 103 14.34 4.85 -16.14
CA SER A 103 14.43 4.62 -14.71
C SER A 103 14.33 5.94 -13.94
N GLY A 104 13.52 5.96 -12.88
CA GLY A 104 13.18 7.16 -12.11
C GLY A 104 11.86 7.83 -12.50
N ALA A 105 11.18 7.37 -13.56
CA ALA A 105 9.91 7.95 -13.96
C ALA A 105 8.74 7.48 -13.07
N LEU A 106 7.86 8.41 -12.69
CA LEU A 106 6.62 8.10 -11.97
C LEU A 106 5.58 7.50 -12.91
N VAL A 107 4.89 6.46 -12.47
CA VAL A 107 3.80 5.85 -13.23
C VAL A 107 2.53 6.68 -13.01
N SER A 108 2.04 7.33 -14.06
CA SER A 108 0.78 8.08 -14.01
C SER A 108 -0.38 7.15 -13.67
N GLY A 109 -1.17 7.50 -12.65
CA GLY A 109 -2.27 6.64 -12.18
C GLY A 109 -1.85 5.56 -11.18
N THR A 110 -0.60 5.58 -10.68
CA THR A 110 -0.17 4.78 -9.52
C THR A 110 0.69 5.61 -8.55
N LYS A 111 1.14 4.98 -7.46
CA LYS A 111 2.08 5.58 -6.47
C LYS A 111 3.52 5.11 -6.71
N ASP A 112 3.76 4.55 -7.88
CA ASP A 112 4.96 3.76 -8.13
C ASP A 112 5.98 4.53 -8.95
N ILE A 113 7.24 4.28 -8.63
CA ILE A 113 8.39 4.78 -9.38
C ILE A 113 8.99 3.60 -10.14
N VAL A 114 9.24 3.80 -11.44
CA VAL A 114 9.92 2.79 -12.24
C VAL A 114 11.38 2.76 -11.83
N LEU A 115 11.81 1.66 -11.23
CA LEU A 115 13.21 1.42 -10.90
C LEU A 115 13.62 0.05 -11.40
N THR A 116 14.87 -0.05 -11.87
CA THR A 116 15.45 -1.37 -12.12
C THR A 116 15.65 -2.11 -10.79
N ARG A 117 15.86 -3.42 -10.88
CA ARG A 117 16.09 -4.24 -9.70
C ARG A 117 17.35 -3.80 -8.96
N GLU A 118 18.36 -3.36 -9.70
CA GLU A 118 19.66 -2.93 -9.21
C GLU A 118 19.58 -1.58 -8.48
N GLU A 119 18.66 -0.70 -8.87
CA GLU A 119 18.42 0.59 -8.23
C GLU A 119 17.46 0.49 -7.04
N THR A 120 16.66 -0.58 -6.98
CA THR A 120 15.64 -0.78 -5.94
C THR A 120 16.26 -1.27 -4.64
N ARG A 121 16.20 -0.44 -3.59
CA ARG A 121 16.52 -0.86 -2.22
C ARG A 121 15.39 -1.70 -1.66
N LEU A 122 15.70 -2.83 -1.03
CA LEU A 122 14.72 -3.76 -0.47
C LEU A 122 13.74 -4.33 -1.52
N TRP A 123 14.23 -4.58 -2.74
CA TRP A 123 13.47 -5.18 -3.86
C TRP A 123 12.54 -6.34 -3.46
N ILE A 124 12.98 -7.23 -2.56
CA ILE A 124 12.18 -8.40 -2.16
C ILE A 124 10.85 -7.98 -1.49
N LEU A 125 10.78 -6.77 -0.94
CA LEU A 125 9.61 -6.21 -0.27
C LEU A 125 8.85 -5.20 -1.14
N SER A 126 9.32 -4.89 -2.35
CA SER A 126 8.62 -3.99 -3.28
C SER A 126 7.52 -4.73 -4.04
N ASP A 127 6.94 -4.07 -5.05
CA ASP A 127 5.87 -4.65 -5.87
C ASP A 127 6.44 -5.68 -6.85
N ILE A 128 6.60 -6.90 -6.34
CA ILE A 128 7.18 -8.04 -7.06
C ILE A 128 6.13 -9.01 -7.59
N PHE A 129 4.92 -9.02 -7.00
CA PHE A 129 3.84 -9.90 -7.43
C PHE A 129 2.96 -9.20 -8.45
N VAL A 130 2.41 -9.99 -9.38
CA VAL A 130 1.59 -9.46 -10.46
C VAL A 130 0.34 -10.30 -10.62
N ILE A 131 -0.80 -9.61 -10.66
CA ILE A 131 -2.04 -10.13 -11.24
C ILE A 131 -2.02 -9.74 -12.72
N PRO A 132 -1.78 -10.68 -13.65
CA PRO A 132 -1.59 -10.34 -15.06
C PRO A 132 -2.90 -9.97 -15.75
N SER A 133 -2.82 -9.06 -16.73
CA SER A 133 -3.90 -8.85 -17.71
C SER A 133 -4.14 -10.12 -18.53
N PRO A 134 -5.40 -10.51 -18.88
CA PRO A 134 -6.64 -9.74 -18.79
C PRO A 134 -7.50 -10.04 -17.54
N LEU A 135 -6.90 -10.54 -16.46
CA LEU A 135 -7.67 -10.75 -15.24
C LEU A 135 -8.26 -9.42 -14.73
N PRO A 136 -9.50 -9.41 -14.22
CA PRO A 136 -10.04 -8.22 -13.57
C PRO A 136 -9.12 -7.83 -12.40
N LEU A 137 -8.81 -6.53 -12.27
CA LEU A 137 -7.86 -5.99 -11.29
C LEU A 137 -6.37 -6.30 -11.58
N ALA A 138 -5.98 -6.33 -12.86
CA ALA A 138 -4.55 -6.39 -13.22
C ALA A 138 -3.77 -5.31 -12.45
N SER A 139 -2.84 -5.76 -11.61
CA SER A 139 -2.15 -4.90 -10.63
C SER A 139 -0.89 -5.57 -10.13
N ALA A 140 0.06 -4.76 -9.69
CA ALA A 140 1.21 -5.22 -8.92
C ALA A 140 0.91 -5.08 -7.42
N PHE A 141 1.51 -5.94 -6.60
CA PHE A 141 1.39 -5.86 -5.15
C PHE A 141 2.63 -6.40 -4.45
N SER A 142 2.82 -5.99 -3.19
CA SER A 142 3.99 -6.32 -2.39
C SER A 142 3.73 -7.47 -1.40
N PRO A 143 4.78 -8.04 -0.78
CA PRO A 143 4.61 -8.88 0.41
C PRO A 143 3.93 -8.14 1.56
N GLY A 144 4.15 -6.84 1.71
CA GLY A 144 3.47 -6.02 2.72
C GLY A 144 1.96 -5.98 2.49
N ASP A 145 1.51 -5.92 1.24
CA ASP A 145 0.07 -5.95 0.88
C ASP A 145 -0.56 -7.30 1.24
N LEU A 146 0.17 -8.40 1.11
CA LEU A 146 -0.28 -9.72 1.55
C LEU A 146 -0.50 -9.76 3.08
N PHE A 147 0.41 -9.16 3.86
CA PHE A 147 0.22 -9.02 5.31
C PHE A 147 -0.97 -8.13 5.64
N ILE A 148 -1.16 -7.02 4.94
CA ILE A 148 -2.33 -6.15 5.12
C ILE A 148 -3.62 -6.93 4.83
N ALA A 149 -3.70 -7.65 3.71
CA ALA A 149 -4.86 -8.45 3.35
C ALA A 149 -5.15 -9.55 4.38
N LEU A 150 -4.12 -10.26 4.84
CA LEU A 150 -4.24 -11.28 5.88
C LEU A 150 -4.72 -10.67 7.20
N GLY A 151 -4.18 -9.53 7.61
CA GLY A 151 -4.59 -8.84 8.83
C GLY A 151 -6.04 -8.37 8.78
N ILE A 152 -6.49 -7.85 7.63
CA ILE A 152 -7.90 -7.50 7.40
C ILE A 152 -8.78 -8.76 7.50
N PHE A 153 -8.37 -9.86 6.89
CA PHE A 153 -9.10 -11.13 6.97
C PHE A 153 -9.27 -11.61 8.42
N VAL A 154 -8.19 -11.56 9.22
CA VAL A 154 -8.25 -11.89 10.66
C VAL A 154 -9.17 -10.94 11.43
N LEU A 155 -9.12 -9.62 11.16
CA LEU A 155 -10.05 -8.65 11.76
C LEU A 155 -11.51 -8.97 11.46
N LEU A 156 -11.82 -9.36 10.21
CA LEU A 156 -13.17 -9.76 9.81
C LEU A 156 -13.61 -11.03 10.55
N GLN A 157 -12.73 -12.03 10.69
CA GLN A 157 -13.02 -13.23 11.47
C GLN A 157 -13.27 -12.92 12.96
N GLU A 158 -12.44 -12.08 13.56
CA GLU A 158 -12.61 -11.64 14.96
C GLU A 158 -13.98 -10.93 15.14
N ALA A 159 -14.35 -10.06 14.21
CA ALA A 159 -15.63 -9.35 14.22
C ALA A 159 -16.84 -10.30 14.05
N MET A 160 -16.75 -11.25 13.12
CA MET A 160 -17.80 -12.25 12.89
C MET A 160 -17.94 -13.22 14.07
N GLY A 161 -16.83 -13.69 14.64
CA GLY A 161 -16.81 -14.57 15.81
C GLY A 161 -17.40 -13.90 17.05
N ALA A 162 -17.07 -12.63 17.29
CA ALA A 162 -17.67 -11.83 18.36
C ALA A 162 -19.18 -11.63 18.17
N GLY A 163 -19.65 -11.54 16.92
CA GLY A 163 -21.08 -11.48 16.58
C GLY A 163 -21.81 -12.81 16.75
N LEU A 164 -21.15 -13.94 16.45
CA LEU A 164 -21.73 -15.29 16.55
C LEU A 164 -21.93 -15.71 18.01
N PHE A 165 -20.97 -15.43 18.90
CA PHE A 165 -21.08 -15.70 20.33
C PHE A 165 -22.09 -14.80 21.07
N LYS A 166 -22.53 -13.70 20.44
CA LYS A 166 -23.57 -12.81 20.99
C LYS A 166 -25.00 -13.30 20.72
N ARG A 167 -25.18 -14.33 19.88
CA ARG A 167 -26.48 -14.84 19.40
C ARG A 167 -26.91 -16.16 20.05
N ILE A 168 -26.10 -16.75 20.93
CA ILE A 168 -26.38 -17.98 21.71
C ILE A 168 -26.55 -17.59 23.17
#